data_AF-A0A382UXU4-F1
#
_entry.id   AF-A0A382UXU4-F1
#
_cell.length_a   1.000
_cell.length_b   1.000
_cell.length_c   1.000
_cell.angle_alpha   90.00
_cell.angle_beta   90.00
_cell.angle_gamma   90.00
#
_symmetry.space_group_name_H-M   'P 1'
#
loop_
_entity.id
_entity.type
_entity.pdbx_description
1 polymer ?
#
loop_
_entity_poly.entity_id
_entity_poly.type
_entity_poly.pdbx_seq_one_letter_code
_entity_poly.pdbx_strand_id
1 'polypeptide(L)'
;VLIVPYESRDWDWETGEYFYKTAIQKIRIEDDDLQKAGEVPHEVRARRATMLGSLMVSISGQELLAADLRDSSNPSIVASQVLSWPVHELHKVGDNLIEVEKSYSMDQPSKLRLVSAADPENLINTLELPAGMLQDTVWLPGTSQLLCLMKMSQWPWVYYNTSSMNLEGLDEERKFTLVMVDFQVPGEMALLPVTEFQLAEDFWTINRLEFFHTGEEWQGIMVQGLPPLALVESGAYRHLEYKYSRLLIAVQPHADGSIQTLSSAWQFQSANSSNWLSNPPVFAGDRWL
;
A
#
# COMPACT_ATOMS: atom_id res chain seq x y z
N VAL A 1 9.33 -5.31 -38.67
CA VAL A 1 9.44 -4.95 -37.25
C VAL A 1 8.52 -5.85 -36.47
N LEU A 2 9.01 -6.43 -35.39
CA LEU A 2 8.21 -7.16 -34.41
C LEU A 2 7.96 -6.24 -33.21
N ILE A 3 6.76 -6.34 -32.65
CA ILE A 3 6.40 -5.68 -31.40
C ILE A 3 5.95 -6.77 -30.44
N VAL A 4 6.60 -6.82 -29.28
CA VAL A 4 6.44 -7.93 -28.34
C VAL A 4 6.24 -7.35 -26.95
N PRO A 5 5.11 -7.64 -26.27
CA PRO A 5 4.97 -7.31 -24.87
C PRO A 5 5.97 -8.12 -24.05
N TYR A 6 6.59 -7.48 -23.06
CA TYR A 6 7.48 -8.18 -22.14
C TYR A 6 7.37 -7.62 -20.72
N GLU A 7 7.80 -8.45 -19.79
CA GLU A 7 8.09 -8.07 -18.42
C GLU A 7 9.49 -8.57 -18.07
N SER A 8 10.25 -7.77 -17.35
CA SER A 8 11.56 -8.16 -16.83
C SER A 8 11.76 -7.63 -15.43
N ARG A 9 12.67 -8.30 -14.71
CA ARG A 9 13.24 -7.79 -13.49
C ARG A 9 14.64 -7.31 -13.84
N ASP A 10 14.81 -6.00 -13.90
CA ASP A 10 16.06 -5.37 -14.32
C ASP A 10 16.81 -4.86 -13.08
N TRP A 11 18.12 -4.66 -13.22
CA TRP A 11 18.98 -4.10 -12.18
C TRP A 11 19.34 -2.66 -12.53
N ASP A 12 19.08 -1.75 -11.60
CA ASP A 12 19.51 -0.37 -11.68
C ASP A 12 20.91 -0.25 -11.04
N TRP A 13 21.88 0.16 -11.85
CA TRP A 13 23.27 0.30 -11.44
C TRP A 13 23.57 1.62 -10.73
N GLU A 14 22.67 2.61 -10.81
CA GLU A 14 22.78 3.86 -10.05
C GLU A 14 22.28 3.68 -8.63
N THR A 15 21.13 3.03 -8.47
CA THR A 15 20.52 2.80 -7.14
C THR A 15 21.02 1.52 -6.47
N GLY A 16 21.50 0.54 -7.26
CA GLY A 16 21.89 -0.76 -6.75
C GLY A 16 20.69 -1.63 -6.36
N GLU A 17 19.55 -1.45 -7.03
CA GLU A 17 18.29 -2.14 -6.72
C GLU A 17 17.70 -2.83 -7.95
N TYR A 18 16.89 -3.87 -7.70
CA TYR A 18 16.10 -4.49 -8.76
C TYR A 18 14.79 -3.75 -8.94
N PHE A 19 14.39 -3.48 -10.18
CA PHE A 19 13.07 -2.95 -10.50
C PHE A 19 12.32 -3.86 -11.48
N TYR A 20 11.00 -3.82 -11.42
CA TYR A 20 10.15 -4.48 -12.40
C TYR A 20 9.86 -3.54 -13.55
N LYS A 21 10.05 -4.05 -14.77
CA LYS A 21 9.77 -3.32 -16.00
C LYS A 21 8.69 -4.02 -16.79
N THR A 22 7.72 -3.26 -17.27
CA THR A 22 6.77 -3.74 -18.28
C THR A 22 6.68 -2.76 -19.43
N ALA A 23 6.71 -3.30 -20.65
CA ALA A 23 6.76 -2.50 -21.85
C ALA A 23 6.36 -3.31 -23.09
N ILE A 24 6.17 -2.61 -24.21
CA ILE A 24 6.26 -3.20 -25.54
C ILE A 24 7.67 -3.00 -26.06
N GLN A 25 8.36 -4.08 -26.39
CA GLN A 25 9.65 -4.04 -27.07
C GLN A 25 9.46 -4.02 -28.58
N LYS A 26 10.18 -3.13 -29.26
CA LYS A 26 10.34 -3.14 -30.71
C LYS A 26 11.59 -3.92 -31.06
N ILE A 27 11.44 -4.95 -31.88
CA ILE A 27 12.53 -5.78 -32.38
C ILE A 27 12.63 -5.58 -33.89
N ARG A 28 13.84 -5.24 -34.36
CA ARG A 28 14.17 -5.24 -35.77
C ARG A 28 14.68 -6.63 -36.14
N ILE A 29 14.21 -7.13 -37.27
CA ILE A 29 14.75 -8.32 -37.89
C ILE A 29 15.73 -7.80 -38.95
N GLU A 30 17.01 -8.10 -38.76
CA GLU A 30 18.07 -7.96 -39.76
C GLU A 30 18.51 -9.37 -40.16
N ASP A 31 19.13 -9.53 -41.33
CA ASP A 31 19.38 -10.81 -42.04
C ASP A 31 19.26 -12.09 -41.18
N ASP A 32 20.19 -12.28 -40.22
CA ASP A 32 20.22 -13.41 -39.28
C ASP A 32 20.22 -12.98 -37.79
N ASP A 33 19.77 -11.76 -37.47
CA ASP A 33 19.81 -11.20 -36.11
C ASP A 33 18.52 -10.48 -35.69
N LEU A 34 18.24 -10.51 -34.39
CA LEU A 34 17.13 -9.82 -33.75
C LEU A 34 17.66 -8.71 -32.84
N GLN A 35 17.58 -7.48 -33.33
CA GLN A 35 18.08 -6.32 -32.58
C GLN A 35 16.94 -5.61 -31.85
N LYS A 36 17.13 -5.35 -30.56
CA LYS A 36 16.27 -4.42 -29.80
C LYS A 36 16.42 -3.03 -30.41
N ALA A 37 15.33 -2.48 -30.91
CA ALA A 37 15.32 -1.19 -31.59
C ALA A 37 14.69 -0.05 -30.77
N GLY A 38 13.93 -0.39 -29.73
CA GLY A 38 13.24 0.55 -28.86
C GLY A 38 12.26 -0.14 -27.93
N GLU A 39 11.64 0.65 -27.06
CA GLU A 39 10.67 0.18 -26.08
C GLU A 39 9.64 1.28 -25.78
N VAL A 40 8.42 0.86 -25.45
CA VAL A 40 7.35 1.76 -25.01
C VAL A 40 6.88 1.28 -23.64
N PRO A 41 7.07 2.08 -22.57
CA PRO A 41 6.72 1.66 -21.22
C PRO A 41 5.21 1.53 -21.05
N HIS A 42 4.82 0.69 -20.10
CA HIS A 42 3.45 0.53 -19.62
C HIS A 42 3.43 0.63 -18.09
N GLU A 43 2.32 1.08 -17.51
CA GLU A 43 2.17 1.11 -16.04
C GLU A 43 1.99 -0.30 -15.46
N VAL A 44 1.24 -1.16 -16.18
CA VAL A 44 1.00 -2.57 -15.80
C VAL A 44 1.28 -3.51 -16.97
N ARG A 45 1.39 -4.82 -16.67
CA ARG A 45 1.75 -5.85 -17.65
C ARG A 45 1.05 -5.65 -19.01
N ALA A 46 1.84 -5.26 -20.01
CA ALA A 46 1.40 -5.13 -21.39
C ALA A 46 0.92 -6.50 -21.93
N ARG A 47 -0.21 -6.54 -22.62
CA ARG A 47 -0.82 -7.81 -23.06
C ARG A 47 -0.76 -8.01 -24.57
N ARG A 48 -1.07 -6.97 -25.34
CA ARG A 48 -1.12 -7.03 -26.81
C ARG A 48 -0.77 -5.67 -27.40
N ALA A 49 -0.12 -5.68 -28.56
CA ALA A 49 0.13 -4.47 -29.34
C ALA A 49 -0.05 -4.76 -30.83
N THR A 50 -0.41 -3.74 -31.60
CA THR A 50 -0.50 -3.77 -33.05
C THR A 50 -0.02 -2.45 -33.65
N MET A 51 0.38 -2.46 -34.92
CA MET A 51 0.67 -1.24 -35.67
C MET A 51 -0.60 -0.73 -36.37
N LEU A 52 -0.88 0.56 -36.23
CA LEU A 52 -1.88 1.32 -36.97
C LEU A 52 -1.17 2.44 -37.74
N GLY A 53 -0.76 2.14 -38.98
CA GLY A 53 0.10 3.03 -39.75
C GLY A 53 1.48 3.20 -39.08
N SER A 54 1.84 4.43 -38.72
CA SER A 54 3.08 4.73 -37.99
C SER A 54 2.93 4.66 -36.46
N LEU A 55 1.70 4.53 -35.96
CA LEU A 55 1.43 4.43 -34.53
C LEU A 55 1.43 2.96 -34.11
N MET A 56 2.01 2.67 -32.96
CA MET A 56 1.74 1.45 -32.21
C MET A 56 0.57 1.72 -31.29
N VAL A 57 -0.40 0.81 -31.26
CA VAL A 57 -1.48 0.80 -30.28
C VAL A 57 -1.31 -0.44 -29.42
N SER A 58 -1.31 -0.26 -28.10
CA SER A 58 -1.07 -1.34 -27.14
C SER A 58 -2.06 -1.28 -26.00
N ILE A 59 -2.44 -2.45 -25.50
CA ILE A 59 -3.41 -2.63 -24.42
C ILE A 59 -2.81 -3.46 -23.29
N SER A 60 -3.06 -3.02 -22.06
CA SER A 60 -2.71 -3.71 -20.83
C SER A 60 -3.98 -4.12 -20.06
N GLY A 61 -3.82 -4.51 -18.79
CA GLY A 61 -4.94 -4.71 -17.89
C GLY A 61 -5.59 -3.43 -17.37
N GLN A 62 -5.00 -2.24 -17.62
CA GLN A 62 -5.42 -0.97 -17.02
C GLN A 62 -5.50 0.17 -18.04
N GLU A 63 -4.78 0.10 -19.15
CA GLU A 63 -4.70 1.19 -20.11
C GLU A 63 -4.66 0.69 -21.56
N LEU A 64 -5.12 1.58 -22.46
CA LEU A 64 -4.87 1.55 -23.88
C LEU A 64 -3.97 2.73 -24.21
N LEU A 65 -2.79 2.48 -24.76
CA LEU A 65 -1.91 3.54 -25.23
C LEU A 65 -1.75 3.52 -26.75
N ALA A 66 -1.45 4.69 -27.31
CA ALA A 66 -0.91 4.85 -28.64
C ALA A 66 0.43 5.57 -28.56
N ALA A 67 1.45 5.05 -29.25
CA ALA A 67 2.77 5.65 -29.34
C ALA A 67 3.23 5.77 -30.80
N ASP A 68 3.91 6.86 -31.13
CA ASP A 68 4.55 7.05 -32.41
C ASP A 68 5.95 6.41 -32.41
N LEU A 69 6.17 5.51 -33.36
CA LEU A 69 7.42 4.75 -33.48
C LEU A 69 8.31 5.19 -34.65
N ARG A 70 8.08 6.39 -35.22
CA ARG A 70 8.90 6.97 -36.30
C ARG A 70 10.36 7.19 -35.87
N ASP A 71 10.57 7.74 -34.67
CA ASP A 71 11.85 7.63 -33.98
C ASP A 71 11.85 6.31 -33.20
N SER A 72 12.56 5.31 -33.72
CA SER A 72 12.55 3.99 -33.10
C SER A 72 13.26 3.96 -31.75
N SER A 73 14.31 4.78 -31.60
CA SER A 73 15.13 4.86 -30.38
C SER A 73 14.43 5.62 -29.27
N ASN A 74 13.53 6.54 -29.62
CA ASN A 74 12.79 7.35 -28.68
C ASN A 74 11.29 7.41 -29.04
N PRO A 75 10.54 6.32 -28.80
CA PRO A 75 9.09 6.31 -28.99
C PRO A 75 8.41 7.40 -28.17
N SER A 76 7.41 8.07 -28.76
CA SER A 76 6.62 9.08 -28.05
C SER A 76 5.20 8.60 -27.84
N ILE A 77 4.73 8.59 -26.59
CA ILE A 77 3.32 8.29 -26.28
C ILE A 77 2.49 9.48 -26.76
N VAL A 78 1.56 9.23 -27.68
CA VAL A 78 0.70 10.27 -28.28
C VAL A 78 -0.69 10.32 -27.66
N ALA A 79 -1.14 9.20 -27.08
CA ALA A 79 -2.37 9.13 -26.32
C ALA A 79 -2.31 7.96 -25.32
N SER A 80 -2.97 8.10 -24.18
CA SER A 80 -3.29 7.00 -23.28
C SER A 80 -4.72 7.18 -22.76
N GLN A 81 -5.40 6.06 -22.55
CA GLN A 81 -6.74 5.97 -22.00
C GLN A 81 -6.75 4.89 -20.92
N VAL A 82 -7.13 5.25 -19.70
CA VAL A 82 -7.40 4.28 -18.64
C VAL A 82 -8.65 3.49 -19.03
N LEU A 83 -8.55 2.16 -18.99
CA LEU A 83 -9.61 1.21 -19.31
C LEU A 83 -10.26 0.62 -18.07
N SER A 84 -9.48 0.45 -17.01
CA SER A 84 -9.95 -0.05 -15.74
C SER A 84 -8.97 0.31 -14.66
N TRP A 85 -9.48 0.64 -13.48
CA TRP A 85 -8.68 1.00 -12.32
C TRP A 85 -8.79 -0.07 -11.24
N PRO A 86 -7.69 -0.48 -10.59
CA PRO A 86 -7.77 -1.38 -9.45
C PRO A 86 -8.39 -0.68 -8.24
N VAL A 87 -9.53 -1.19 -7.79
CA VAL A 87 -10.22 -0.70 -6.60
C VAL A 87 -10.15 -1.77 -5.51
N HIS A 88 -9.41 -1.49 -4.44
CA HIS A 88 -9.29 -2.36 -3.27
C HIS A 88 -10.33 -2.04 -2.20
N GLU A 89 -10.63 -0.76 -2.01
CA GLU A 89 -11.64 -0.28 -1.06
C GLU A 89 -12.45 0.86 -1.69
N LEU A 90 -13.69 1.03 -1.19
CA LEU A 90 -14.62 2.04 -1.64
C LEU A 90 -15.25 2.75 -0.45
N HIS A 91 -15.22 4.08 -0.46
CA HIS A 91 -15.95 4.91 0.50
C HIS A 91 -16.97 5.77 -0.23
N LYS A 92 -18.20 5.83 0.27
CA LYS A 92 -19.21 6.75 -0.24
C LYS A 92 -19.15 8.06 0.51
N VAL A 93 -19.03 9.17 -0.20
CA VAL A 93 -18.97 10.52 0.38
C VAL A 93 -19.93 11.44 -0.37
N GLY A 94 -21.10 11.68 0.23
CA GLY A 94 -22.18 12.41 -0.43
C GLY A 94 -22.60 11.74 -1.74
N ASP A 95 -22.48 12.46 -2.85
CA ASP A 95 -22.79 12.01 -4.22
C ASP A 95 -21.56 11.46 -4.97
N ASN A 96 -20.43 11.30 -4.28
CA ASN A 96 -19.18 10.81 -4.84
C ASN A 96 -18.75 9.48 -4.20
N LEU A 97 -17.83 8.80 -4.86
CA LEU A 97 -17.11 7.63 -4.34
C LEU A 97 -15.62 7.95 -4.28
N ILE A 98 -14.97 7.47 -3.22
CA ILE A 98 -13.52 7.38 -3.12
C ILE A 98 -13.14 5.95 -3.47
N GLU A 99 -12.44 5.76 -4.57
CA GLU A 99 -11.80 4.51 -4.95
C GLU A 99 -10.37 4.49 -4.40
N VAL A 100 -10.05 3.44 -3.67
CA VAL A 100 -8.73 3.26 -3.06
C VAL A 100 -7.94 2.23 -3.84
N GLU A 101 -6.78 2.62 -4.37
CA GLU A 101 -5.77 1.72 -4.91
C GLU A 101 -4.64 1.54 -3.90
N LYS A 102 -4.43 0.30 -3.48
CA LYS A 102 -3.27 -0.11 -2.68
C LYS A 102 -2.09 -0.46 -3.58
N SER A 103 -0.93 0.10 -3.27
CA SER A 103 0.32 -0.31 -3.88
C SER A 103 0.85 -1.61 -3.25
N TYR A 104 1.55 -2.40 -4.07
CA TYR A 104 2.20 -3.64 -3.64
C TYR A 104 3.72 -3.48 -3.45
N SER A 105 4.26 -2.29 -3.69
CA SER A 105 5.67 -1.93 -3.51
C SER A 105 5.78 -0.56 -2.83
N MET A 106 6.91 -0.31 -2.17
CA MET A 106 7.23 1.02 -1.62
C MET A 106 7.51 2.07 -2.70
N ASP A 107 7.94 1.65 -3.89
CA ASP A 107 8.29 2.55 -4.99
C ASP A 107 7.07 2.99 -5.81
N GLN A 108 5.90 2.43 -5.53
CA GLN A 108 4.65 2.79 -6.17
C GLN A 108 3.73 3.42 -5.12
N PRO A 109 3.27 4.67 -5.32
CA PRO A 109 2.33 5.28 -4.40
C PRO A 109 0.99 4.55 -4.48
N SER A 110 0.37 4.35 -3.32
CA SER A 110 -1.06 4.07 -3.25
C SER A 110 -1.83 5.32 -3.67
N LYS A 111 -2.99 5.16 -4.30
CA LYS A 111 -3.71 6.29 -4.93
C LYS A 111 -5.17 6.30 -4.49
N LEU A 112 -5.72 7.50 -4.36
CA LEU A 112 -7.15 7.74 -4.16
C LEU A 112 -7.71 8.38 -5.42
N ARG A 113 -8.87 7.90 -5.89
CA ARG A 113 -9.64 8.57 -6.94
C ARG A 113 -10.99 8.99 -6.39
N LEU A 114 -11.32 10.26 -6.58
CA LEU A 114 -12.65 10.78 -6.32
C LEU A 114 -13.43 10.73 -7.64
N VAL A 115 -14.53 9.98 -7.66
CA VAL A 115 -15.38 9.81 -8.85
C VAL A 115 -16.84 10.12 -8.49
N SER A 116 -17.66 10.41 -9.50
CA SER A 116 -19.10 10.55 -9.27
C SER A 116 -19.71 9.20 -8.91
N ALA A 117 -20.58 9.13 -7.88
CA ALA A 117 -21.30 7.90 -7.57
C ALA A 117 -22.36 7.56 -8.62
N ALA A 118 -22.86 8.56 -9.36
CA ALA A 118 -23.83 8.37 -10.43
C ALA A 118 -23.18 7.92 -11.75
N ASP A 119 -21.90 8.23 -11.94
CA ASP A 119 -21.09 7.86 -13.09
C ASP A 119 -19.63 7.61 -12.65
N PRO A 120 -19.29 6.39 -12.19
CA PRO A 120 -17.95 6.09 -11.66
C PRO A 120 -16.81 6.23 -12.67
N GLU A 121 -17.12 6.32 -13.97
CA GLU A 121 -16.14 6.59 -15.02
C GLU A 121 -15.75 8.09 -15.06
N ASN A 122 -16.59 8.96 -14.50
CA ASN A 122 -16.31 10.39 -14.40
C ASN A 122 -15.36 10.68 -13.22
N LEU A 123 -14.07 10.65 -13.54
CA LEU A 123 -13.00 11.04 -12.63
C LEU A 123 -13.06 12.53 -12.29
N ILE A 124 -13.27 12.85 -11.02
CA ILE A 124 -13.27 14.21 -10.50
C ILE A 124 -11.85 14.63 -10.12
N ASN A 125 -11.14 13.76 -9.39
CA ASN A 125 -9.80 14.06 -8.89
C ASN A 125 -9.02 12.77 -8.57
N THR A 126 -7.68 12.86 -8.57
CA THR A 126 -6.77 11.80 -8.15
C THR A 126 -5.75 12.37 -7.18
N LEU A 127 -5.47 11.63 -6.11
CA LEU A 127 -4.46 11.98 -5.12
C LEU A 127 -3.53 10.80 -4.91
N GLU A 128 -2.22 11.02 -5.05
CA GLU A 128 -1.21 10.05 -4.66
C GLU A 128 -0.96 10.19 -3.15
N LEU A 129 -1.01 9.06 -2.44
CA LEU A 129 -0.63 9.02 -1.03
C LEU A 129 0.89 9.09 -0.91
N PRO A 130 1.42 9.64 0.19
CA PRO A 130 2.86 9.67 0.44
C PRO A 130 3.44 8.26 0.56
N ALA A 131 4.77 8.18 0.58
CA ALA A 131 5.51 6.92 0.61
C ALA A 131 4.99 5.94 1.69
N GLY A 132 4.95 4.66 1.34
CA GLY A 132 4.45 3.58 2.18
C GLY A 132 3.43 2.70 1.46
N MET A 133 3.15 1.54 2.04
CA MET A 133 2.16 0.60 1.53
C MET A 133 0.85 0.76 2.32
N LEU A 134 -0.22 1.17 1.64
CA LEU A 134 -1.53 1.32 2.27
C LEU A 134 -2.05 -0.02 2.80
N GLN A 135 -2.24 -0.10 4.11
CA GLN A 135 -2.78 -1.31 4.76
C GLN A 135 -4.29 -1.25 4.87
N ASP A 136 -4.84 -0.11 5.27
CA ASP A 136 -6.26 0.04 5.60
C ASP A 136 -6.69 1.52 5.54
N THR A 137 -7.99 1.77 5.38
CA THR A 137 -8.56 3.13 5.43
C THR A 137 -9.85 3.18 6.26
N VAL A 138 -10.10 4.30 6.92
CA VAL A 138 -11.33 4.51 7.69
C VAL A 138 -11.87 5.92 7.50
N TRP A 139 -13.16 6.01 7.18
CA TRP A 139 -13.87 7.28 7.18
C TRP A 139 -14.18 7.71 8.61
N LEU A 140 -13.81 8.94 8.98
CA LEU A 140 -14.01 9.45 10.34
C LEU A 140 -15.46 9.98 10.48
N PRO A 141 -16.32 9.35 11.32
CA PRO A 141 -17.72 9.73 11.44
C PRO A 141 -17.92 11.18 11.86
N GLY A 142 -18.89 11.86 11.23
CA GLY A 142 -19.19 13.27 11.53
C GLY A 142 -18.15 14.26 11.02
N THR A 143 -17.18 13.80 10.23
CA THR A 143 -16.15 14.64 9.60
C THR A 143 -16.21 14.52 8.07
N SER A 144 -15.31 15.25 7.39
CA SER A 144 -15.02 15.08 5.96
C SER A 144 -13.65 14.46 5.73
N GLN A 145 -13.18 13.62 6.64
CA GLN A 145 -11.81 13.13 6.65
C GLN A 145 -11.76 11.60 6.49
N LEU A 146 -10.84 11.16 5.64
CA LEU A 146 -10.42 9.76 5.52
C LEU A 146 -9.06 9.60 6.20
N LEU A 147 -8.94 8.60 7.06
CA LEU A 147 -7.67 8.23 7.67
C LEU A 147 -7.11 6.99 6.96
N CYS A 148 -5.85 7.08 6.53
CA CYS A 148 -5.13 6.04 5.81
C CYS A 148 -3.99 5.51 6.68
N LEU A 149 -3.92 4.19 6.83
CA LEU A 149 -2.89 3.50 7.60
C LEU A 149 -1.81 2.96 6.67
N MET A 150 -0.63 3.57 6.71
CA MET A 150 0.46 3.28 5.79
C MET A 150 1.58 2.52 6.51
N LYS A 151 2.02 1.42 5.92
CA LYS A 151 3.17 0.65 6.40
C LYS A 151 4.45 1.13 5.71
N MET A 152 5.50 1.41 6.48
CA MET A 152 6.78 1.91 5.95
C MET A 152 7.79 0.77 5.71
N SER A 153 7.36 -0.36 5.17
CA SER A 153 8.25 -1.48 4.84
C SER A 153 7.65 -2.38 3.75
N GLN A 154 8.45 -2.67 2.72
CA GLN A 154 8.13 -3.60 1.64
C GLN A 154 8.15 -5.06 2.08
N TRP A 155 8.97 -5.39 3.07
CA TRP A 155 9.13 -6.76 3.53
C TRP A 155 8.06 -7.12 4.54
N PRO A 156 7.63 -8.39 4.63
CA PRO A 156 6.95 -8.88 5.82
C PRO A 156 7.75 -8.42 7.04
N TRP A 157 7.08 -7.88 8.06
CA TRP A 157 7.72 -7.61 9.34
C TRP A 157 8.06 -8.97 9.95
N VAL A 158 9.17 -9.59 9.54
CA VAL A 158 9.59 -10.93 9.93
C VAL A 158 11.07 -10.89 10.27
N TYR A 159 11.37 -11.07 11.56
CA TYR A 159 12.74 -11.18 12.03
C TYR A 159 13.25 -12.62 11.87
N TYR A 160 14.26 -12.82 11.02
CA TYR A 160 15.07 -14.03 11.05
C TYR A 160 16.19 -13.84 12.08
N ASN A 161 16.14 -14.57 13.20
CA ASN A 161 17.29 -14.72 14.07
C ASN A 161 18.35 -15.58 13.36
N THR A 162 19.11 -14.95 12.48
CA THR A 162 20.40 -15.48 12.04
C THR A 162 21.46 -14.50 12.50
N SER A 163 22.49 -15.01 13.17
CA SER A 163 23.67 -14.28 13.66
C SER A 163 24.51 -13.63 12.54
N SER A 164 23.94 -13.44 11.36
CA SER A 164 24.57 -12.95 10.12
C SER A 164 23.82 -11.80 9.44
N MET A 165 22.68 -11.33 9.95
CA MET A 165 22.03 -10.13 9.41
C MET A 165 22.54 -8.87 10.12
N ASN A 166 23.09 -7.93 9.35
CA ASN A 166 23.38 -6.58 9.81
C ASN A 166 22.07 -5.96 10.32
N LEU A 167 22.09 -5.44 11.55
CA LEU A 167 20.96 -4.79 12.20
C LEU A 167 20.82 -3.31 11.82
N GLU A 168 21.72 -2.80 10.99
CA GLU A 168 21.66 -1.43 10.46
C GLU A 168 20.49 -1.32 9.46
N GLY A 169 19.55 -0.40 9.71
CA GLY A 169 18.38 -0.14 8.84
C GLY A 169 17.01 -0.60 9.38
N LEU A 170 16.96 -1.38 10.47
CA LEU A 170 15.71 -1.90 11.04
C LEU A 170 14.78 -0.82 11.63
N ASP A 171 15.31 0.36 11.97
CA ASP A 171 14.52 1.43 12.58
C ASP A 171 13.52 2.06 11.61
N GLU A 172 13.83 2.08 10.31
CA GLU A 172 12.91 2.53 9.26
C GLU A 172 11.80 1.51 9.02
N GLU A 173 12.10 0.21 9.18
CA GLU A 173 11.14 -0.87 8.98
C GLU A 173 10.13 -1.00 10.12
N ARG A 174 10.35 -0.40 11.30
CA ARG A 174 9.48 -0.51 12.49
C ARG A 174 8.53 0.66 12.67
N LYS A 175 8.06 1.20 11.55
CA LYS A 175 7.21 2.38 11.53
C LYS A 175 5.96 2.14 10.73
N PHE A 176 4.90 2.81 11.15
CA PHE A 176 3.75 3.05 10.30
C PHE A 176 3.41 4.53 10.38
N THR A 177 2.76 5.04 9.36
CA THR A 177 2.27 6.41 9.34
C THR A 177 0.76 6.43 9.20
N LEU A 178 0.16 7.44 9.80
CA LEU A 178 -1.21 7.81 9.58
C LEU A 178 -1.21 9.03 8.68
N VAL A 179 -1.89 8.89 7.55
CA VAL A 179 -2.10 9.95 6.58
C VAL A 179 -3.57 10.31 6.62
N MET A 180 -3.87 11.60 6.81
CA MET A 180 -5.25 12.07 6.81
C MET A 180 -5.51 12.85 5.53
N VAL A 181 -6.63 12.53 4.88
CA VAL A 181 -7.07 13.18 3.65
C VAL A 181 -8.37 13.91 3.94
N ASP A 182 -8.39 15.20 3.65
CA ASP A 182 -9.54 16.06 3.86
C ASP A 182 -10.33 16.30 2.57
N PHE A 183 -11.65 16.28 2.71
CA PHE A 183 -12.66 16.42 1.66
C PHE A 183 -13.62 17.59 1.95
N GLN A 184 -13.23 18.57 2.78
CA GLN A 184 -14.07 19.76 3.07
C GLN A 184 -14.49 20.50 1.80
N VAL A 185 -13.61 20.61 0.80
CA VAL A 185 -13.89 21.28 -0.45
C VAL A 185 -14.44 20.26 -1.46
N PRO A 186 -15.67 20.42 -1.97
CA PRO A 186 -16.25 19.47 -2.91
C PRO A 186 -15.39 19.28 -4.16
N GLY A 187 -15.04 18.03 -4.47
CA GLY A 187 -14.22 17.70 -5.63
C GLY A 187 -12.71 17.79 -5.40
N GLU A 188 -12.28 18.30 -4.24
CA GLU A 188 -10.87 18.39 -3.88
C GLU A 188 -10.51 17.36 -2.80
N MET A 189 -9.26 16.90 -2.84
CA MET A 189 -8.66 16.05 -1.83
C MET A 189 -7.37 16.73 -1.36
N ALA A 190 -7.27 16.99 -0.06
CA ALA A 190 -6.10 17.64 0.53
C ALA A 190 -5.40 16.71 1.52
N LEU A 191 -4.09 16.52 1.36
CA LEU A 191 -3.29 15.84 2.36
C LEU A 191 -3.11 16.76 3.57
N LEU A 192 -3.49 16.26 4.74
CA LEU A 192 -3.15 16.85 6.02
C LEU A 192 -1.80 16.30 6.53
N PRO A 193 -1.20 16.90 7.56
CA PRO A 193 0.08 16.45 8.10
C PRO A 193 0.12 14.94 8.40
N VAL A 194 1.20 14.29 7.99
CA VAL A 194 1.45 12.87 8.24
C VAL A 194 1.95 12.69 9.67
N THR A 195 1.35 11.75 10.41
CA THR A 195 1.81 11.39 11.76
C THR A 195 2.53 10.05 11.70
N GLU A 196 3.77 10.00 12.19
CA GLU A 196 4.57 8.77 12.25
C GLU A 196 4.46 8.11 13.64
N PHE A 197 4.39 6.78 13.65
CA PHE A 197 4.38 5.96 14.84
C PHE A 197 5.53 4.96 14.80
N GLN A 198 6.33 4.95 15.87
CA GLN A 198 7.39 3.97 16.08
C GLN A 198 6.83 2.77 16.86
N LEU A 199 7.13 1.55 16.40
CA LEU A 199 6.78 0.29 17.07
C LEU A 199 7.97 -0.36 17.79
N ALA A 200 8.95 0.44 18.25
CA ALA A 200 10.24 -0.07 18.72
C ALA A 200 10.13 -1.17 19.79
N GLU A 201 10.92 -2.23 19.64
CA GLU A 201 11.09 -3.40 20.55
C GLU A 201 9.85 -4.27 20.83
N ASP A 202 8.66 -3.82 20.44
CA ASP A 202 7.39 -4.43 20.80
C ASP A 202 7.06 -5.71 20.00
N PHE A 203 7.58 -5.83 18.78
CA PHE A 203 7.32 -6.96 17.89
C PHE A 203 8.58 -7.45 17.16
N TRP A 204 8.79 -8.77 17.15
CA TRP A 204 9.70 -9.47 16.25
C TRP A 204 9.08 -9.67 14.88
N THR A 205 7.77 -9.94 14.85
CA THR A 205 7.03 -10.01 13.60
C THR A 205 5.70 -9.30 13.75
N ILE A 206 5.22 -8.66 12.70
CA ILE A 206 3.88 -8.10 12.67
C ILE A 206 3.18 -8.66 11.44
N ASN A 207 2.07 -9.34 11.70
CA ASN A 207 1.31 -10.06 10.68
C ASN A 207 0.09 -9.27 10.22
N ARG A 208 -0.35 -8.29 11.03
CA ARG A 208 -1.54 -7.50 10.75
C ARG A 208 -1.38 -6.09 11.32
N LEU A 209 -1.74 -5.11 10.50
CA LEU A 209 -1.86 -3.71 10.86
C LEU A 209 -3.13 -3.20 10.20
N GLU A 210 -4.12 -2.81 11.00
CA GLU A 210 -5.43 -2.39 10.51
C GLU A 210 -6.10 -1.45 11.52
N PHE A 211 -7.16 -0.78 11.08
CA PHE A 211 -8.05 -0.10 11.99
C PHE A 211 -8.88 -1.12 12.78
N PHE A 212 -9.04 -0.85 14.07
CA PHE A 212 -9.81 -1.68 14.97
C PHE A 212 -11.22 -1.11 15.12
N HIS A 213 -12.23 -1.96 14.97
CA HIS A 213 -13.64 -1.60 15.01
C HIS A 213 -14.39 -2.45 16.03
N THR A 214 -15.39 -1.85 16.69
CA THR A 214 -16.43 -2.55 17.44
C THR A 214 -17.77 -2.25 16.80
N GLY A 215 -18.31 -3.20 16.04
CA GLY A 215 -19.44 -2.93 15.16
C GLY A 215 -19.04 -2.00 14.02
N GLU A 216 -19.80 -0.93 13.80
CA GLU A 216 -19.50 0.11 12.80
C GLU A 216 -18.58 1.21 13.35
N GLU A 217 -18.33 1.22 14.67
CA GLU A 217 -17.53 2.26 15.31
C GLU A 217 -16.05 1.91 15.27
N TRP A 218 -15.27 2.81 14.70
CA TRP A 218 -13.81 2.81 14.81
C TRP A 218 -13.39 3.09 16.26
N GLN A 219 -12.42 2.31 16.75
CA GLN A 219 -11.93 2.37 18.14
C GLN A 219 -10.44 2.71 18.23
N GLY A 220 -9.69 2.55 17.14
CA GLY A 220 -8.24 2.78 17.13
C GLY A 220 -7.52 1.95 16.08
N ILE A 221 -6.28 1.59 16.38
CA ILE A 221 -5.39 0.82 15.50
C ILE A 221 -5.03 -0.48 16.21
N MET A 222 -5.08 -1.59 15.49
CA MET A 222 -4.60 -2.87 15.97
C MET A 222 -3.33 -3.26 15.23
N VAL A 223 -2.29 -3.52 16.00
CA VAL A 223 -1.06 -4.17 15.55
C VAL A 223 -1.06 -5.58 16.10
N GLN A 224 -1.09 -6.60 15.24
CA GLN A 224 -1.02 -8.00 15.65
C GLN A 224 0.28 -8.63 15.17
N GLY A 225 0.99 -9.27 16.08
CA GLY A 225 2.31 -9.84 15.79
C GLY A 225 2.81 -10.81 16.86
N LEU A 226 4.07 -11.21 16.69
CA LEU A 226 4.82 -11.94 17.71
C LEU A 226 5.74 -10.93 18.42
N PRO A 227 5.57 -10.71 19.73
CA PRO A 227 6.50 -9.90 20.52
C PRO A 227 7.83 -10.65 20.70
N PRO A 228 8.87 -9.99 21.26
CA PRO A 228 10.06 -10.69 21.73
C PRO A 228 9.70 -11.85 22.66
N LEU A 229 10.41 -12.97 22.52
CA LEU A 229 10.15 -14.18 23.30
C LEU A 229 10.08 -13.86 24.80
N ALA A 230 8.93 -14.14 25.42
CA ALA A 230 8.80 -14.10 26.86
C ALA A 230 9.40 -15.37 27.45
N LEU A 231 10.29 -15.21 28.45
CA LEU A 231 10.74 -16.33 29.26
C LEU A 231 9.59 -16.77 30.18
N VAL A 232 9.09 -17.98 29.98
CA VAL A 232 8.03 -18.56 30.80
C VAL A 232 8.64 -19.62 31.73
N GLU A 233 8.33 -19.47 33.03
CA GLU A 233 8.67 -20.46 34.05
C GLU A 233 7.50 -21.43 34.24
N SER A 234 7.76 -22.72 34.02
CA SER A 234 6.80 -23.81 34.29
C SER A 234 7.46 -24.82 35.23
N GLY A 235 7.26 -24.63 36.53
CA GLY A 235 7.92 -25.42 37.57
C GLY A 235 9.43 -25.17 37.56
N ALA A 236 10.23 -26.22 37.37
CA ALA A 236 11.70 -26.13 37.30
C ALA A 236 12.24 -25.76 35.91
N TYR A 237 11.38 -25.65 34.89
CA TYR A 237 11.79 -25.41 33.51
C TYR A 237 11.53 -23.97 33.10
N ARG A 238 12.57 -23.32 32.57
CA ARG A 238 12.48 -22.06 31.83
C ARG A 238 12.43 -22.39 30.34
N HIS A 239 11.38 -21.97 29.66
CA HIS A 239 11.28 -22.09 28.22
C HIS A 239 10.79 -20.77 27.61
N LEU A 240 11.14 -20.57 26.35
CA LEU A 240 10.67 -19.42 25.59
C LEU A 240 9.34 -19.83 24.93
N GLU A 241 8.28 -19.07 25.18
CA GLU A 241 6.96 -19.35 24.61
C GLU A 241 6.59 -18.28 23.57
N TYR A 242 6.13 -18.72 22.41
CA TYR A 242 5.52 -17.84 21.41
C TYR A 242 4.08 -17.53 21.85
N LYS A 243 3.82 -16.26 22.16
CA LYS A 243 2.44 -15.77 22.37
C LYS A 243 2.11 -14.85 21.21
N TYR A 244 0.99 -15.10 20.53
CA TYR A 244 0.46 -14.10 19.62
C TYR A 244 -0.04 -12.93 20.48
N SER A 245 0.36 -11.73 20.09
CA SER A 245 0.01 -10.52 20.81
C SER A 245 -0.63 -9.50 19.90
N ARG A 246 -1.49 -8.71 20.50
CA ARG A 246 -2.06 -7.51 19.90
C ARG A 246 -1.66 -6.31 20.74
N LEU A 247 -1.19 -5.27 20.07
CA LEU A 247 -1.08 -3.94 20.62
C LEU A 247 -2.24 -3.14 20.04
N LEU A 248 -3.10 -2.63 20.92
CA LEU A 248 -4.21 -1.77 20.57
C LEU A 248 -3.83 -0.34 20.91
N ILE A 249 -3.88 0.54 19.92
CA ILE A 249 -3.49 1.94 20.06
C ILE A 249 -4.76 2.77 19.83
N ALA A 250 -5.23 3.42 20.88
CA ALA A 250 -6.31 4.38 20.79
C ALA A 250 -5.70 5.72 20.40
N VAL A 251 -6.19 6.30 19.31
CA VAL A 251 -5.75 7.60 18.81
C VAL A 251 -6.94 8.53 18.65
N GLN A 252 -6.69 9.83 18.70
CA GLN A 252 -7.68 10.87 18.46
C GLN A 252 -7.18 11.78 17.33
N PRO A 253 -7.80 11.72 16.14
CA PRO A 253 -7.54 12.68 15.09
C PRO A 253 -8.19 14.03 15.43
N HIS A 254 -7.51 15.12 15.10
CA HIS A 254 -8.00 16.48 15.22
C HIS A 254 -8.21 17.11 13.84
N ALA A 255 -9.05 18.14 13.79
CA ALA A 255 -9.43 18.79 12.53
C ALA A 255 -8.25 19.43 11.78
N ASP A 256 -7.16 19.78 12.48
CA ASP A 256 -5.94 20.34 11.88
C ASP A 256 -5.01 19.28 11.29
N GLY A 257 -5.40 18.01 11.34
CA GLY A 257 -4.61 16.89 10.87
C GLY A 257 -3.69 16.28 11.92
N SER A 258 -3.57 16.88 13.11
CA SER A 258 -2.78 16.29 14.18
C SER A 258 -3.48 15.05 14.75
N ILE A 259 -2.70 14.06 15.19
CA ILE A 259 -3.22 12.84 15.79
C ILE A 259 -2.57 12.66 17.16
N GLN A 260 -3.40 12.58 18.20
CA GLN A 260 -2.97 12.35 19.57
C GLN A 260 -3.12 10.88 19.94
N THR A 261 -2.08 10.25 20.49
CA THR A 261 -2.22 8.94 21.15
C THR A 261 -2.91 9.12 22.50
N LEU A 262 -4.04 8.45 22.70
CA LEU A 262 -4.79 8.46 23.96
C LEU A 262 -4.32 7.36 24.91
N SER A 263 -4.14 6.15 24.37
CA SER A 263 -3.78 4.97 25.17
C SER A 263 -3.22 3.87 24.29
N SER A 264 -2.41 2.99 24.88
CA SER A 264 -1.95 1.75 24.24
C SER A 264 -2.11 0.59 25.22
N ALA A 265 -2.69 -0.53 24.77
CA ALA A 265 -2.87 -1.72 25.59
C ALA A 265 -2.41 -2.98 24.88
N TRP A 266 -1.72 -3.83 25.63
CA TRP A 266 -1.32 -5.15 25.18
C TRP A 266 -2.39 -6.20 25.50
N GLN A 267 -2.67 -7.05 24.52
CA GLN A 267 -3.42 -8.28 24.70
C GLN A 267 -2.55 -9.46 24.30
N PHE A 268 -2.37 -10.39 25.23
CA PHE A 268 -1.61 -11.61 25.03
C PHE A 268 -2.56 -12.81 24.99
N GLN A 269 -2.37 -13.70 24.02
CA GLN A 269 -3.05 -15.00 24.02
C GLN A 269 -2.06 -16.12 23.71
N SER A 270 -2.33 -17.32 24.25
CA SER A 270 -1.53 -18.48 23.90
C SER A 270 -1.75 -18.82 22.43
N ALA A 271 -0.74 -19.36 21.75
CA ALA A 271 -0.81 -19.65 20.31
C ALA A 271 -1.92 -20.65 19.91
N ASN A 272 -2.56 -21.31 20.89
CA ASN A 272 -3.54 -22.38 20.68
C ASN A 272 -5.01 -21.95 20.84
N SER A 273 -5.30 -20.68 21.16
CA SER A 273 -6.67 -20.19 21.29
C SER A 273 -7.12 -19.45 20.03
N SER A 274 -8.16 -19.96 19.38
CA SER A 274 -8.77 -19.36 18.18
C SER A 274 -9.82 -18.28 18.48
N ASN A 275 -10.25 -18.14 19.75
CA ASN A 275 -11.41 -17.31 20.11
C ASN A 275 -11.03 -15.89 20.56
N TRP A 276 -10.47 -15.11 19.65
CA TRP A 276 -10.20 -13.68 19.89
C TRP A 276 -11.47 -12.80 19.94
N LEU A 277 -12.60 -13.29 19.40
CA LEU A 277 -13.82 -12.50 19.15
C LEU A 277 -14.90 -12.61 20.24
N SER A 278 -14.70 -13.43 21.28
CA SER A 278 -15.75 -13.67 22.26
C SER A 278 -16.06 -12.48 23.17
N ASN A 279 -15.10 -11.55 23.33
CA ASN A 279 -15.27 -10.26 23.99
C ASN A 279 -14.22 -9.29 23.40
N PRO A 280 -14.54 -8.57 22.32
CA PRO A 280 -13.62 -7.57 21.79
C PRO A 280 -13.41 -6.45 22.82
N PRO A 281 -12.18 -5.96 22.98
CA PRO A 281 -11.90 -4.82 23.86
C PRO A 281 -12.61 -3.57 23.34
N VAL A 282 -13.03 -2.71 24.26
CA VAL A 282 -13.71 -1.44 23.91
C VAL A 282 -12.92 -0.29 24.52
N PHE A 283 -12.66 0.76 23.74
CA PHE A 283 -12.02 1.94 24.30
C PHE A 283 -13.09 2.85 24.93
N ALA A 284 -13.02 3.04 26.25
CA ALA A 284 -13.99 3.86 26.96
C ALA A 284 -13.34 4.66 28.09
N GLY A 285 -13.66 5.96 28.14
CA GLY A 285 -13.35 6.83 29.27
C GLY A 285 -11.89 7.23 29.44
N ASP A 286 -10.97 6.80 28.54
CA ASP A 286 -9.50 6.99 28.51
C ASP A 286 -8.68 5.68 28.48
N ARG A 287 -9.34 4.51 28.53
CA ARG A 287 -8.67 3.22 28.61
C ARG A 287 -9.37 2.14 27.79
N TRP A 288 -8.61 1.11 27.43
CA TRP A 288 -9.14 -0.14 26.90
C TRP A 288 -9.79 -0.95 28.02
N LEU A 289 -11.04 -1.38 27.81
CA LEU A 289 -11.82 -2.26 28.69
C LEU A 289 -11.87 -3.70 28.15
#